data_AF-A0A094ICJ9-F1
#
_entry.id   AF-A0A094ICJ9-F1
#
_cell.length_a   1.000
_cell.length_b   1.000
_cell.length_c   1.000
_cell.angle_alpha   90.00
_cell.angle_beta   90.00
_cell.angle_gamma   90.00
#
_symmetry.space_group_name_H-M   'P 1'
#
loop_
_entity.id
_entity.type
_entity.pdbx_description
1 polymer ?
#
loop_
_entity_poly.entity_id
_entity_poly.type
_entity_poly.pdbx_seq_one_letter_code
_entity_poly.pdbx_strand_id
1 'polypeptide(L)'
;MGQIPPIEIPASSNIVTVRVIDTTTRLHMHVGTMFDPLIKGHTTLASPSYSFLIENERLERKVLYDLGTQRKWQEQAPCVVDVIKTYGWDVRVEKDVADILEEHRVSLSAIEAIMWGSLALGSSVLSRIPPVRHTSPKREVTAPEDRDLSGVSSTQ
;
A
#
# COMPACT_ATOMS: atom_id res chain seq x y z
N MET A 1 19.05 -6.23 -31.24
CA MET A 1 18.78 -5.57 -29.95
C MET A 1 17.32 -5.13 -29.97
N GLY A 2 16.50 -5.57 -29.02
CA GLY A 2 15.08 -5.19 -28.96
C GLY A 2 14.94 -3.76 -28.44
N GLN A 3 14.18 -2.92 -29.15
CA GLN A 3 13.92 -1.54 -28.77
C GLN A 3 12.86 -1.52 -27.66
N ILE A 4 13.13 -0.85 -26.53
CA ILE A 4 12.16 -0.72 -25.44
C ILE A 4 11.02 0.17 -25.93
N PRO A 5 9.75 -0.26 -25.84
CA PRO A 5 8.61 0.57 -26.22
C PRO A 5 8.60 1.89 -25.44
N PRO A 6 8.25 3.01 -26.07
CA PRO A 6 8.07 4.27 -25.37
C PRO A 6 7.01 4.12 -24.28
N ILE A 7 7.32 4.56 -23.05
CA ILE A 7 6.31 4.70 -22.00
C ILE A 7 5.56 6.01 -22.24
N GLU A 8 4.27 5.91 -22.59
CA GLU A 8 3.37 7.05 -22.67
C GLU A 8 2.73 7.30 -21.29
N ILE A 9 3.21 8.32 -20.58
CA ILE A 9 2.59 8.78 -19.33
C ILE A 9 1.61 9.91 -19.68
N PRO A 10 0.30 9.76 -19.41
CA PRO A 10 -0.65 10.85 -19.63
C PRO A 10 -0.27 12.09 -18.83
N ALA A 11 -0.41 13.27 -19.45
CA ALA A 11 -0.23 14.53 -18.73
C ALA A 11 -1.25 14.63 -17.58
N SER A 12 -0.78 15.02 -16.40
CA SER A 12 -1.60 15.16 -15.20
C SER A 12 -1.23 16.45 -14.46
N SER A 13 -2.25 17.18 -14.02
CA SER A 13 -2.12 18.31 -13.10
C SER A 13 -2.39 17.93 -11.65
N ASN A 14 -2.65 16.65 -11.36
CA ASN A 14 -2.80 16.15 -10.00
C ASN A 14 -1.44 16.09 -9.32
N ILE A 15 -1.30 16.85 -8.25
CA ILE A 15 -0.11 16.86 -7.40
C ILE A 15 -0.49 16.21 -6.07
N VAL A 16 0.41 15.40 -5.55
CA VAL A 16 0.31 14.83 -4.21
C VAL A 16 1.58 15.12 -3.44
N THR A 17 1.46 15.29 -2.13
CA THR A 17 2.59 15.33 -1.22
C THR A 17 2.82 13.93 -0.68
N VAL A 18 4.04 13.42 -0.81
CA VAL A 18 4.44 12.10 -0.29
C VAL A 18 5.38 12.31 0.88
N ARG A 19 5.05 11.73 2.04
CA ARG A 19 5.88 11.76 3.24
C ARG A 19 6.29 10.33 3.59
N VAL A 20 7.57 10.14 3.86
CA VAL A 20 8.12 8.85 4.33
C VAL A 20 7.94 8.78 5.84
N ILE A 21 7.44 7.66 6.31
CA ILE A 21 7.31 7.32 7.73
C ILE A 21 8.33 6.23 8.03
N ASP A 22 9.27 6.51 8.92
CA ASP A 22 10.08 5.46 9.55
C ASP A 22 9.17 4.67 10.48
N THR A 23 8.85 3.43 10.11
CA THR A 23 7.95 2.57 10.91
C THR A 23 8.60 2.06 12.19
N THR A 24 9.85 2.41 12.45
CA THR A 24 10.70 1.86 13.51
C THR A 24 11.01 0.37 13.36
N THR A 25 10.52 -0.28 12.30
CA THR A 25 10.84 -1.66 11.99
C THR A 25 12.31 -1.78 11.62
N ARG A 26 13.03 -2.67 12.29
CA ARG A 26 14.38 -3.12 11.96
C ARG A 26 14.38 -4.64 11.96
N LEU A 27 14.61 -5.22 10.78
CA LEU A 27 14.69 -6.65 10.54
C LEU A 27 16.15 -7.03 10.29
N HIS A 28 16.67 -8.00 11.05
CA HIS A 28 17.94 -8.65 10.73
C HIS A 28 17.67 -10.12 10.40
N MET A 29 18.14 -10.56 9.23
CA MET A 29 17.84 -11.89 8.70
C MET A 29 19.04 -12.48 7.97
N HIS A 30 19.05 -13.80 7.83
CA HIS A 30 20.02 -14.48 6.98
C HIS A 30 19.72 -14.19 5.50
N VAL A 31 20.72 -13.80 4.71
CA VAL A 31 20.55 -13.38 3.31
C VAL A 31 19.87 -14.46 2.45
N GLY A 32 20.14 -15.73 2.74
CA GLY A 32 19.56 -16.87 2.04
C GLY A 32 18.05 -17.05 2.21
N THR A 33 17.40 -16.29 3.10
CA THR A 33 15.94 -16.31 3.22
C THR A 33 15.27 -15.36 2.23
N MET A 34 16.02 -14.49 1.56
CA MET A 34 15.50 -13.49 0.60
C MET A 34 16.14 -13.60 -0.78
N PHE A 35 17.41 -14.01 -0.85
CA PHE A 35 18.18 -14.03 -2.09
C PHE A 35 18.64 -15.44 -2.44
N ASP A 36 18.44 -15.80 -3.70
CA ASP A 36 19.04 -16.97 -4.36
C ASP A 36 19.53 -16.53 -5.76
N PRO A 37 20.80 -16.75 -6.13
CA PRO A 37 21.85 -17.43 -5.36
C PRO A 37 22.40 -16.58 -4.20
N LEU A 38 23.04 -17.25 -3.24
CA LEU A 38 23.73 -16.58 -2.13
C LEU A 38 24.83 -15.64 -2.63
N ILE A 39 24.90 -14.45 -2.04
CA ILE A 39 25.90 -13.43 -2.35
C ILE A 39 27.16 -13.70 -1.51
N LYS A 40 28.29 -14.00 -2.15
CA LYS A 40 29.55 -14.30 -1.47
C LYS A 40 29.97 -13.14 -0.56
N GLY A 41 30.26 -13.45 0.71
CA GLY A 41 30.66 -12.47 1.71
C GLY A 41 29.50 -11.71 2.35
N HIS A 42 28.25 -12.00 1.97
CA HIS A 42 27.05 -11.38 2.53
C HIS A 42 26.14 -12.44 3.14
N THR A 43 26.21 -12.59 4.46
CA THR A 43 25.49 -13.65 5.20
C THR A 43 24.26 -13.13 5.95
N THR A 44 24.23 -11.84 6.27
CA THR A 44 23.13 -11.18 6.98
C THR A 44 22.68 -9.92 6.25
N LEU A 45 21.37 -9.66 6.32
CA LEU A 45 20.72 -8.47 5.79
C LEU A 45 20.11 -7.70 6.97
N ALA A 46 20.37 -6.39 7.04
CA ALA A 46 19.66 -5.46 7.90
C ALA A 46 18.68 -4.65 7.02
N SER A 47 17.38 -4.80 7.26
CA SER A 47 16.34 -4.16 6.47
C SER A 47 15.44 -3.30 7.35
N PRO A 48 15.40 -1.98 7.15
CA PRO A 48 14.32 -1.16 7.69
C PRO A 48 13.02 -1.39 6.89
N SER A 49 11.88 -1.02 7.47
CA SER A 49 10.62 -0.89 6.74
C SER A 49 10.10 0.54 6.85
N TYR A 50 9.55 1.06 5.74
CA TYR A 50 9.01 2.40 5.63
C TYR A 50 7.57 2.34 5.15
N SER A 51 6.75 3.25 5.67
CA SER A 51 5.42 3.54 5.16
C SER A 51 5.42 4.89 4.45
N PHE A 52 4.41 5.12 3.61
CA PHE A 52 4.27 6.41 2.92
C PHE A 52 2.89 6.98 3.18
N LEU A 53 2.85 8.21 3.68
CA LEU A 53 1.63 9.01 3.73
C LEU A 53 1.55 9.83 2.44
N ILE A 54 0.49 9.61 1.67
CA ILE A 54 0.24 10.27 0.40
C ILE A 54 -0.98 11.16 0.56
N GLU A 55 -0.80 12.44 0.30
CA GLU A 55 -1.81 13.47 0.55
C GLU A 55 -2.12 14.21 -0.73
N ASN A 56 -3.39 14.22 -1.12
CA ASN A 56 -3.90 15.08 -2.17
C ASN A 56 -4.61 16.26 -1.51
N GLU A 57 -3.93 17.40 -1.42
CA GLU A 57 -4.45 18.60 -0.74
C GLU A 57 -5.72 19.11 -1.42
N ARG A 58 -5.78 19.10 -2.75
CA ARG A 58 -6.93 19.57 -3.53
C ARG A 58 -8.20 18.74 -3.28
N LEU A 59 -8.05 17.43 -3.03
CA LEU A 59 -9.15 16.52 -2.75
C LEU A 59 -9.39 16.31 -1.25
N GLU A 60 -8.52 16.85 -0.40
CA GLU A 60 -8.50 16.60 1.06
C GLU A 60 -8.40 15.11 1.43
N ARG A 61 -7.78 14.29 0.56
CA ARG A 61 -7.68 12.84 0.74
C ARG A 61 -6.28 12.45 1.21
N LYS A 62 -6.22 11.53 2.17
CA LYS A 62 -4.97 10.94 2.66
C LYS A 62 -5.06 9.43 2.54
N VAL A 63 -4.01 8.81 2.02
CA VAL A 63 -3.88 7.36 1.95
C VAL A 63 -2.52 6.94 2.48
N LEU A 64 -2.45 5.77 3.09
CA LEU A 64 -1.20 5.16 3.50
C LEU A 64 -0.80 4.09 2.50
N TYR A 65 0.48 4.00 2.19
CA TYR A 65 1.07 2.85 1.54
C TYR A 65 1.95 2.10 2.55
N ASP A 66 1.60 0.83 2.78
CA ASP A 66 2.20 -0.08 3.75
C ASP A 66 2.08 0.39 5.22
N LEU A 67 2.29 -0.52 6.18
CA LEU A 67 2.25 -0.25 7.62
C LEU A 67 3.47 -0.78 8.37
N GLY A 68 4.40 -1.43 7.67
CA GLY A 68 5.54 -2.09 8.28
C GLY A 68 5.15 -3.28 9.15
N THR A 69 6.02 -3.64 10.10
CA THR A 69 5.75 -4.70 11.07
C THR A 69 5.11 -4.11 12.31
N GLN A 70 4.08 -4.77 12.84
CA GLN A 70 3.46 -4.31 14.09
C GLN A 70 4.37 -4.55 15.29
N ARG A 71 4.27 -3.69 16.30
CA ARG A 71 5.08 -3.75 17.53
C ARG A 71 4.96 -5.07 18.27
N LYS A 72 3.74 -5.59 18.35
CA LYS A 72 3.41 -6.89 18.98
C LYS A 72 3.40 -8.02 17.95
N TRP A 73 4.44 -8.12 17.13
CA TRP A 73 4.48 -9.15 16.07
C TRP A 73 4.42 -10.58 16.64
N GLN A 74 4.90 -10.79 17.86
CA GLN A 74 4.85 -12.08 18.56
C GLN A 74 3.42 -12.54 18.91
N GLU A 75 2.47 -11.61 18.93
CA GLU A 75 1.04 -11.85 19.15
C GLU A 75 0.28 -12.06 17.83
N GLN A 76 0.96 -12.07 16.67
CA GLN A 76 0.34 -12.33 15.37
C GLN A 76 -0.10 -13.78 15.21
N ALA A 77 -0.78 -14.04 14.09
CA ALA A 77 -1.13 -15.38 13.66
C ALA A 77 0.11 -16.31 13.73
N PRO A 78 -0.05 -17.54 14.26
CA PRO A 78 1.07 -18.48 14.43
C PRO A 78 1.89 -18.67 13.16
N CYS A 79 1.25 -18.72 11.99
CA CYS A 79 1.96 -18.87 10.71
C CYS A 79 3.00 -17.76 10.44
N VAL A 80 2.79 -16.54 10.91
CA VAL A 80 3.75 -15.43 10.76
C VAL A 80 4.86 -15.55 11.78
N VAL A 81 4.49 -15.78 13.04
CA VAL A 81 5.43 -15.91 14.16
C VAL A 81 6.38 -17.09 13.94
N ASP A 82 5.86 -18.20 13.43
CA ASP A 82 6.61 -19.43 13.19
C ASP A 82 7.65 -19.24 12.08
N VAL A 83 7.34 -18.50 11.01
CA VAL A 83 8.30 -18.15 9.96
C VAL A 83 9.46 -17.34 10.54
N ILE A 84 9.16 -16.28 11.29
CA ILE A 84 10.18 -15.41 11.91
C ILE A 84 11.10 -16.25 12.82
N LYS A 85 10.51 -17.12 13.66
CA LYS A 85 11.27 -17.98 14.58
C LYS A 85 12.08 -19.06 13.86
N THR A 86 11.48 -19.73 12.87
CA THR A 86 12.11 -20.83 12.12
C THR A 86 13.36 -20.35 11.39
N TYR A 87 13.30 -19.15 10.80
CA TYR A 87 14.43 -18.57 10.09
C TYR A 87 15.36 -17.73 10.98
N GLY A 88 15.10 -17.64 12.28
CA GLY A 88 15.93 -16.92 13.24
C GLY A 88 16.04 -15.41 12.97
N TRP A 89 14.96 -14.79 12.47
CA TRP A 89 14.94 -13.35 12.19
C TRP A 89 14.88 -12.54 13.50
N ASP A 90 15.74 -11.53 13.64
CA ASP A 90 15.65 -10.53 14.72
C ASP A 90 14.78 -9.37 14.25
N VAL A 91 13.62 -9.21 14.88
CA VAL A 91 12.61 -8.20 14.54
C VAL A 91 12.46 -7.24 15.70
N ARG A 92 12.78 -5.97 15.45
CA ARG A 92 12.59 -4.87 16.41
C ARG A 92 11.66 -3.83 15.84
N VAL A 93 10.71 -3.42 16.65
CA VAL A 93 9.71 -2.39 16.33
C VAL A 93 9.43 -1.63 17.62
N GLU A 94 9.54 -0.30 17.59
CA GLU A 94 9.33 0.55 18.76
C GLU A 94 7.90 1.11 18.82
N LYS A 95 7.33 1.46 17.67
CA LYS A 95 5.99 2.07 17.54
C LYS A 95 5.23 1.51 16.35
N ASP A 96 3.91 1.47 16.46
CA ASP A 96 3.06 1.22 15.30
C ASP A 96 2.91 2.51 14.47
N VAL A 97 2.69 2.40 13.16
CA VAL A 97 2.42 3.56 12.29
C VAL A 97 1.26 4.42 12.79
N ALA A 98 0.25 3.80 13.41
CA ALA A 98 -0.85 4.53 14.03
C ALA A 98 -0.37 5.49 15.14
N ASP A 99 0.51 5.01 16.03
CA ASP A 99 1.04 5.83 17.12
C ASP A 99 1.90 6.99 16.55
N ILE A 100 2.68 6.71 15.50
CA ILE A 100 3.53 7.72 14.83
C ILE A 100 2.65 8.80 14.17
N LEU A 101 1.56 8.44 13.51
CA LEU A 101 0.64 9.41 12.89
C LEU A 101 0.02 10.34 13.94
N GLU A 102 -0.45 9.80 15.06
CA GLU A 102 -1.05 10.58 16.15
C GLU A 102 -0.03 11.53 16.79
N GLU A 103 1.20 11.08 17.03
CA GLU A 103 2.31 11.92 17.52
C GLU A 103 2.59 13.12 16.59
N HIS A 104 2.45 12.91 15.28
CA HIS A 104 2.58 13.93 14.26
C HIS A 104 1.28 14.67 13.93
N ARG A 105 0.25 14.54 14.78
CA ARG A 105 -1.06 15.21 14.68
C ARG A 105 -1.84 14.89 13.39
N VAL A 106 -1.58 13.73 12.80
CA VAL A 106 -2.37 13.20 11.69
C VAL A 106 -3.46 12.30 12.27
N SER A 107 -4.71 12.73 12.14
CA SER A 107 -5.86 11.94 12.62
C SER A 107 -5.96 10.63 11.85
N LEU A 108 -6.07 9.50 12.56
CA LEU A 108 -6.30 8.19 11.94
C LEU A 108 -7.62 8.14 11.16
N SER A 109 -8.63 8.90 11.59
CA SER A 109 -9.91 9.02 10.87
C SER A 109 -9.81 9.81 9.56
N ALA A 110 -8.71 10.54 9.34
CA ALA A 110 -8.46 11.24 8.08
C ALA A 110 -7.79 10.34 7.03
N ILE A 111 -7.32 9.15 7.42
CA ILE A 111 -6.78 8.16 6.49
C ILE A 111 -7.96 7.46 5.82
N GLU A 112 -8.11 7.71 4.53
CA GLU A 112 -9.22 7.16 3.75
C GLU A 112 -8.98 5.71 3.35
N ALA A 113 -7.74 5.36 3.00
CA ALA A 113 -7.40 4.03 2.54
C ALA A 113 -5.96 3.65 2.90
N ILE A 114 -5.73 2.34 2.96
CA ILE A 114 -4.41 1.75 3.12
C ILE A 114 -4.18 0.85 1.91
N MET A 115 -3.11 1.14 1.18
CA MET A 115 -2.61 0.30 0.10
C MET A 115 -1.53 -0.62 0.67
N TRP A 116 -1.67 -1.92 0.46
CA TRP A 116 -0.66 -2.88 0.89
C TRP A 116 0.27 -3.27 -0.24
N GLY A 117 1.57 -3.19 0.04
CA GLY A 117 2.60 -3.86 -0.73
C GLY A 117 2.65 -5.36 -0.42
N SER A 118 3.39 -6.11 -1.24
CA SER A 118 3.43 -7.59 -1.20
C SER A 118 4.34 -8.19 -0.12
N LEU A 119 5.03 -7.43 0.73
CA LEU A 119 5.92 -8.03 1.75
C LEU A 119 5.09 -8.49 2.97
N ALA A 120 4.82 -9.79 3.00
CA ALA A 120 3.97 -10.47 3.96
C ALA A 120 4.55 -10.47 5.39
N LEU A 121 4.38 -9.38 6.14
CA LEU A 121 4.44 -9.37 7.63
C LEU A 121 3.41 -8.43 8.29
N GLY A 122 2.64 -7.64 7.52
CA GLY A 122 1.85 -6.50 8.04
C GLY A 122 0.36 -6.74 8.39
N SER A 123 -0.09 -7.97 8.68
CA SER A 123 -1.53 -8.30 8.62
C SER A 123 -2.45 -7.81 9.77
N SER A 124 -2.01 -7.05 10.78
CA SER A 124 -2.83 -6.83 12.00
C SER A 124 -3.07 -5.39 12.49
N VAL A 125 -2.57 -4.36 11.79
CA VAL A 125 -2.82 -2.95 12.15
C VAL A 125 -4.27 -2.49 11.90
N LEU A 126 -5.08 -3.28 11.17
CA LEU A 126 -6.49 -2.96 10.87
C LEU A 126 -7.39 -2.79 12.09
N SER A 127 -7.04 -3.40 13.23
CA SER A 127 -7.90 -3.35 14.43
C SER A 127 -8.03 -1.96 15.05
N ARG A 128 -7.10 -1.04 14.78
CA ARG A 128 -7.06 0.31 15.36
C ARG A 128 -7.48 1.41 14.38
N ILE A 129 -7.56 1.12 13.07
CA ILE A 129 -8.00 2.07 12.06
C ILE A 129 -9.49 1.83 11.81
N PRO A 130 -10.37 2.84 11.92
CA PRO A 130 -11.78 2.66 11.67
C PRO A 130 -12.02 2.09 10.26
N PRO A 131 -13.05 1.25 10.06
CA PRO A 131 -13.32 0.64 8.77
C PRO A 131 -13.43 1.69 7.66
N VAL A 132 -12.65 1.49 6.60
CA VAL A 132 -12.62 2.35 5.42
C VAL A 132 -14.02 2.40 4.80
N ARG A 133 -14.56 3.61 4.61
CA ARG A 133 -15.83 3.79 3.88
C ARG A 133 -15.60 3.44 2.42
N HIS A 134 -16.13 2.30 1.97
CA HIS A 134 -16.31 2.03 0.54
C HIS A 134 -17.30 3.05 -0.02
N THR A 135 -16.81 4.12 -0.64
CA THR A 135 -17.64 4.95 -1.52
C THR A 135 -17.51 4.40 -2.93
N SER A 136 -18.42 3.50 -3.31
CA SER A 136 -18.62 3.16 -4.72
C SER A 136 -19.03 4.45 -5.45
N PRO A 137 -18.38 4.83 -6.57
CA PRO A 137 -18.88 5.92 -7.39
C PRO A 137 -20.27 5.52 -7.90
N LYS A 138 -21.29 6.30 -7.57
CA LYS A 138 -22.58 6.19 -8.25
C LYS A 138 -22.33 6.53 -9.72
N ARG A 139 -22.33 5.51 -10.60
CA ARG A 139 -22.52 5.74 -12.03
C ARG A 139 -23.94 6.27 -12.19
N GLU A 140 -24.06 7.57 -12.44
CA GLU A 140 -25.27 8.12 -13.00
C GLU A 140 -25.35 7.62 -14.45
N VAL A 141 -26.23 6.65 -14.67
CA VAL A 141 -26.54 6.15 -16.01
C VAL A 141 -27.48 7.17 -16.62
N THR A 142 -26.96 8.07 -17.44
CA THR A 142 -27.80 8.84 -18.36
C THR A 142 -28.33 7.88 -19.42
N ALA A 143 -29.66 7.79 -19.52
CA ALA A 143 -30.34 6.99 -20.54
C ALA A 143 -29.96 7.51 -21.94
N PRO A 144 -29.77 6.64 -22.95
CA PRO A 144 -29.56 7.09 -24.31
C PRO A 144 -30.85 7.71 -24.85
N GLU A 145 -30.76 8.90 -25.44
CA GLU A 145 -31.85 9.53 -26.18
C GLU A 145 -32.31 8.61 -27.32
N ASP A 146 -33.63 8.44 -27.42
CA ASP A 146 -34.33 7.76 -28.51
C ASP A 146 -33.90 8.36 -29.85
N ARG A 147 -33.15 7.58 -30.65
CA ARG A 147 -32.98 7.89 -32.07
C ARG A 147 -34.23 7.41 -32.81
N ASP A 148 -35.02 8.40 -33.21
CA ASP A 148 -36.12 8.31 -34.16
C ASP A 148 -35.70 7.54 -35.42
N LEU A 149 -36.27 6.34 -35.59
CA LEU A 149 -36.16 5.52 -36.80
C LEU A 149 -37.41 5.72 -37.65
N SER A 150 -37.58 6.92 -38.22
CA SER A 150 -38.55 7.18 -39.27
C SER A 150 -37.83 7.65 -40.53
N GLY A 151 -37.60 6.72 -41.47
CA GLY A 151 -37.20 7.09 -42.83
C GLY A 151 -36.25 6.15 -43.53
N VAL A 152 -36.71 4.95 -43.90
CA VAL A 152 -36.23 4.31 -45.13
C VAL A 152 -37.45 3.73 -45.86
N SER A 153 -37.99 4.53 -46.77
CA SER A 153 -38.99 4.09 -47.75
C SER A 153 -38.28 3.56 -48.98
N SER A 154 -38.66 2.35 -49.37
CA SER A 154 -38.26 1.64 -50.59
C SER A 154 -38.49 2.45 -51.86
N THR A 155 -37.58 2.38 -52.84
CA THR A 155 -37.93 2.35 -54.28
C THR A 155 -36.79 1.76 -55.11
N GLN A 156 -37.16 0.74 -55.91
CA GLN A 156 -36.59 0.19 -57.17
C GLN A 156 -35.11 -0.18 -57.27
#